data_AF-A0A7Y4KX74-F1
#
_entry.id   AF-A0A7Y4KX74-F1
#
_cell.length_a   1.000
_cell.length_b   1.000
_cell.length_c   1.000
_cell.angle_alpha   90.00
_cell.angle_beta   90.00
_cell.angle_gamma   90.00
#
_symmetry.space_group_name_H-M   'P 1'
#
loop_
_entity.id
_entity.type
_entity.pdbx_description
1 polymer ?
#
loop_
_entity_poly.entity_id
_entity_poly.type
_entity_poly.pdbx_seq_one_letter_code
_entity_poly.pdbx_strand_id
1 'polypeptide(L)'
;MIDILEQLDAVQREVSRTGETVRLQMTRAYRATPEELWDALTDPARLARWFWPTTGDFQVGGSFQLQDMAGGDVLECEPPKRFKVTYGGPNSLLEIRLQPGPSTSTELELEHIVTDIPAPGAGGALYVGPGWDGGLLGLALYVDGLSPDHDPITFADSPAMLQFNEQSVRLWLEVVRASGTTSEPDLLEAAQVSLAQFAPGATL
;
A
#
# COMPACT_ATOMS: atom_id res chain seq x y z
N MET A 1 -7.49 14.74 -14.78
CA MET A 1 -8.07 13.39 -14.68
C MET A 1 -6.90 12.44 -14.61
N ILE A 2 -6.89 11.51 -13.66
CA ILE A 2 -5.78 10.56 -13.48
C ILE A 2 -5.84 9.54 -14.62
N ASP A 3 -4.70 9.25 -15.24
CA ASP A 3 -4.60 8.11 -16.16
C ASP A 3 -4.47 6.83 -15.33
N ILE A 4 -5.60 6.17 -15.08
CA ILE A 4 -5.69 5.00 -14.19
C ILE A 4 -4.76 3.88 -14.66
N LEU A 5 -4.68 3.63 -15.97
CA LEU A 5 -3.86 2.56 -16.52
C LEU A 5 -2.38 2.85 -16.31
N GLU A 6 -1.94 4.07 -16.63
CA GLU A 6 -0.56 4.48 -16.39
C GLU A 6 -0.17 4.34 -14.91
N GLN A 7 -1.05 4.73 -13.99
CA GLN A 7 -0.78 4.65 -12.55
C GLN A 7 -0.70 3.20 -12.03
N LEU A 8 -1.51 2.29 -12.58
CA LEU A 8 -1.50 0.88 -12.19
C LEU A 8 -0.29 0.13 -12.76
N ASP A 9 0.08 0.43 -14.01
CA ASP A 9 1.24 -0.14 -14.71
C ASP A 9 2.57 0.34 -14.12
N ALA A 10 2.59 1.51 -13.46
CA ALA A 10 3.76 2.03 -12.76
C ALA A 10 4.16 1.21 -11.51
N VAL A 11 3.35 0.24 -11.10
CA VAL A 11 3.58 -0.59 -9.90
C VAL A 11 3.82 -2.03 -10.29
N GLN A 12 4.98 -2.57 -9.89
CA GLN A 12 5.25 -4.00 -9.94
C GLN A 12 4.71 -4.65 -8.66
N ARG A 13 4.08 -5.82 -8.77
CA ARG A 13 3.42 -6.52 -7.66
C ARG A 13 3.81 -7.98 -7.67
N GLU A 14 4.20 -8.48 -6.51
CA GLU A 14 4.54 -9.89 -6.32
C GLU A 14 3.91 -10.42 -5.03
N VAL A 15 3.49 -11.69 -5.06
CA VAL A 15 2.98 -12.41 -3.90
C VAL A 15 3.68 -13.74 -3.81
N SER A 16 4.10 -14.10 -2.60
CA SER A 16 4.65 -15.41 -2.29
C SER A 16 4.12 -15.92 -0.96
N ARG A 17 4.14 -17.24 -0.79
CA ARG A 17 3.77 -17.89 0.46
C ARG A 17 4.81 -18.95 0.80
N THR A 18 5.26 -18.92 2.05
CA THR A 18 6.17 -19.91 2.64
C THR A 18 5.57 -20.39 3.95
N GLY A 19 5.00 -21.60 3.96
CA GLY A 19 4.25 -22.12 5.11
C GLY A 19 3.05 -21.22 5.45
N GLU A 20 3.01 -20.73 6.69
CA GLU A 20 1.95 -19.83 7.19
C GLU A 20 2.30 -18.33 7.02
N THR A 21 3.39 -18.03 6.32
CA THR A 21 3.81 -16.66 6.00
C THR A 21 3.41 -16.28 4.59
N VAL A 22 2.68 -15.17 4.44
CA VAL A 22 2.40 -14.53 3.15
C VAL A 22 3.25 -13.26 3.05
N ARG A 23 3.89 -13.07 1.90
CA ARG A 23 4.68 -11.89 1.58
C ARG A 23 4.11 -11.23 0.33
N LEU A 24 3.77 -9.96 0.46
CA LEU A 24 3.44 -9.06 -0.62
C LEU A 24 4.61 -8.10 -0.82
N GLN A 25 5.05 -7.92 -2.07
CA GLN A 25 6.06 -6.93 -2.44
C GLN A 25 5.52 -6.05 -3.55
N MET A 26 5.74 -4.75 -3.43
CA MET A 26 5.37 -3.76 -4.43
C MET A 26 6.54 -2.83 -4.69
N THR A 27 6.79 -2.50 -5.96
CA THR A 27 7.87 -1.58 -6.35
C THR A 27 7.33 -0.50 -7.27
N ARG A 28 7.70 0.75 -7.00
CA ARG A 28 7.34 1.90 -7.83
C ARG A 28 8.44 2.97 -7.84
N ALA A 29 8.70 3.56 -9.01
CA ALA A 29 9.61 4.69 -9.14
C ALA A 29 8.89 6.04 -8.99
N TYR A 30 9.53 6.99 -8.32
CA TYR A 30 9.06 8.36 -8.10
C TYR A 30 10.08 9.38 -8.61
N ARG A 31 9.61 10.49 -9.18
CA ARG A 31 10.45 11.62 -9.62
C ARG A 31 10.82 12.54 -8.45
N ALA A 32 11.45 11.96 -7.44
CA ALA A 32 11.93 12.64 -6.24
C ALA A 32 13.24 12.00 -5.77
N THR A 33 14.04 12.75 -5.01
CA THR A 33 15.19 12.22 -4.29
C THR A 33 14.76 11.35 -3.10
N PRO A 34 15.62 10.44 -2.59
CA PRO A 34 15.28 9.63 -1.42
C PRO A 34 14.93 10.50 -0.20
N GLU A 35 15.62 11.63 -0.04
CA GLU A 35 15.37 12.59 1.04
C GLU A 35 13.98 13.21 0.95
N GLU A 36 13.56 13.67 -0.24
CA GLU A 36 12.22 14.24 -0.45
C GLU A 36 11.12 13.22 -0.21
N LEU A 37 11.32 11.97 -0.67
CA LEU A 37 10.34 10.90 -0.50
C LEU A 37 10.28 10.43 0.96
N TRP A 38 11.43 10.38 1.63
CA TRP A 38 11.52 10.08 3.06
C TRP A 38 10.75 11.11 3.90
N ASP A 39 10.94 12.40 3.62
CA ASP A 39 10.19 13.47 4.29
C ASP A 39 8.67 13.31 4.05
N ALA A 40 8.26 12.98 2.83
CA ALA A 40 6.84 12.76 2.50
C ALA A 40 6.21 11.58 3.26
N LEU A 41 7.00 10.56 3.60
CA LEU A 41 6.58 9.35 4.30
C LEU A 41 6.62 9.47 5.83
N THR A 42 7.53 10.29 6.38
CA THR A 42 7.84 10.29 7.82
C THR A 42 7.52 11.58 8.54
N ASP A 43 7.37 12.71 7.84
CA ASP A 43 6.87 13.96 8.44
C ASP A 43 5.33 13.89 8.52
N PRO A 44 4.73 13.94 9.72
CA PRO A 44 3.27 13.80 9.88
C PRO A 44 2.48 14.88 9.15
N ALA A 45 3.00 16.12 9.08
CA ALA A 45 2.34 17.22 8.39
C ALA A 45 2.39 17.05 6.87
N ARG A 46 3.42 16.37 6.34
CA ARG A 46 3.50 16.03 4.91
C ARG A 46 2.66 14.81 4.58
N LEU A 47 2.72 13.77 5.42
CA LEU A 47 1.96 12.53 5.26
C LEU A 47 0.46 12.80 5.20
N ALA A 48 -0.06 13.67 6.09
CA ALA A 48 -1.47 14.04 6.13
C ALA A 48 -1.99 14.76 4.87
N ARG A 49 -1.11 15.20 3.97
CA ARG A 49 -1.51 15.87 2.71
C ARG A 49 -1.88 14.91 1.60
N TRP A 50 -1.54 13.63 1.71
CA TRP A 50 -1.71 12.65 0.63
C TRP A 50 -2.10 11.25 1.11
N PHE A 51 -1.86 10.94 2.38
CA PHE A 51 -2.21 9.66 2.99
C PHE A 51 -3.34 9.81 3.99
N TRP A 52 -3.95 8.67 4.35
CA TRP A 52 -5.02 8.63 5.34
C TRP A 52 -4.58 9.26 6.68
N PRO A 53 -5.45 10.01 7.38
CA PRO A 53 -5.09 10.67 8.62
C PRO A 53 -4.40 9.72 9.61
N THR A 54 -3.17 10.07 9.99
CA THR A 54 -2.31 9.25 10.85
C THR A 54 -1.82 10.08 12.03
N THR A 55 -1.90 9.52 13.24
CA THR A 55 -1.42 10.14 14.47
C THR A 55 -0.45 9.21 15.19
N GLY A 56 0.45 9.75 16.01
CA GLY A 56 1.39 8.92 16.78
C GLY A 56 2.77 9.53 16.97
N ASP A 57 3.69 8.70 17.44
CA ASP A 57 5.12 8.95 17.53
C ASP A 57 5.86 8.09 16.49
N PHE A 58 6.40 8.75 15.46
CA PHE A 58 7.06 8.11 14.31
C PHE A 58 8.56 7.84 14.56
N GLN A 59 8.99 7.85 15.83
CA GLN A 59 10.34 7.46 16.24
C GLN A 59 10.40 5.97 16.60
N VAL A 60 11.60 5.38 16.55
CA VAL A 60 11.82 3.98 16.96
C VAL A 60 11.33 3.75 18.38
N GLY A 61 10.49 2.72 18.57
CA GLY A 61 9.82 2.39 19.83
C GLY A 61 8.54 3.18 20.09
N GLY A 62 8.21 4.16 19.23
CA GLY A 62 6.91 4.83 19.20
C GLY A 62 5.85 3.99 18.48
N SER A 63 4.64 4.55 18.36
CA SER A 63 3.51 3.91 17.71
C SER A 63 2.66 4.90 16.91
N PHE A 64 1.93 4.39 15.92
CA PHE A 64 1.04 5.16 15.07
C PHE A 64 -0.36 4.54 15.00
N GLN A 65 -1.33 5.37 14.61
CA GLN A 65 -2.71 4.98 14.39
C GLN A 65 -3.27 5.71 13.16
N LEU A 66 -3.73 4.94 12.18
CA LEU A 66 -4.58 5.45 11.10
C LEU A 66 -5.99 5.61 11.63
N GLN A 67 -6.63 6.75 11.36
CA GLN A 67 -7.97 7.05 11.86
C GLN A 67 -8.96 5.92 11.48
N ASP A 68 -9.61 5.33 12.49
CA ASP A 68 -10.60 4.25 12.36
C ASP A 68 -10.11 2.99 11.61
N MET A 69 -8.79 2.82 11.49
CA MET A 69 -8.13 1.74 10.74
C MET A 69 -7.02 1.07 11.58
N ALA A 70 -5.97 0.56 10.92
CA ALA A 70 -4.86 -0.11 11.58
C ALA A 70 -3.94 0.87 12.31
N GLY A 71 -3.43 0.46 13.47
CA GLY A 71 -2.28 1.09 14.12
C GLY A 71 -1.08 0.13 14.15
N GLY A 72 0.03 0.58 14.68
CA GLY A 72 1.23 -0.23 14.81
C GLY A 72 2.37 0.47 15.54
N ASP A 73 3.48 -0.24 15.70
CA ASP A 73 4.68 0.19 16.41
C ASP A 73 5.83 0.39 15.43
N VAL A 74 6.64 1.41 15.65
CA VAL A 74 7.82 1.69 14.85
C VAL A 74 8.99 0.85 15.36
N LEU A 75 9.40 -0.13 14.56
CA LEU A 75 10.44 -1.10 14.94
C LEU A 75 11.84 -0.61 14.55
N GLU A 76 11.96 -0.06 13.34
CA GLU A 76 13.22 0.42 12.78
C GLU A 76 12.99 1.69 11.96
N CYS A 77 13.94 2.60 12.00
CA CYS A 77 13.90 3.85 11.25
C CYS A 77 15.33 4.28 10.91
N GLU A 78 15.69 4.18 9.63
CA GLU A 78 17.01 4.46 9.09
C GLU A 78 16.91 5.50 7.94
N PRO A 79 16.87 6.81 8.26
CA PRO A 79 16.74 7.84 7.24
C PRO A 79 17.93 7.89 6.25
N PRO A 80 17.71 8.19 4.95
CA PRO A 80 16.43 8.23 4.23
C PRO A 80 16.13 6.89 3.52
N LYS A 81 16.54 5.75 4.09
CA LYS A 81 16.66 4.48 3.37
C LYS A 81 15.57 3.47 3.70
N ARG A 82 15.19 3.34 4.97
CA ARG A 82 14.32 2.24 5.40
C ARG A 82 13.55 2.56 6.66
N PHE A 83 12.29 2.16 6.74
CA PHE A 83 11.59 2.00 8.00
C PHE A 83 10.79 0.70 8.04
N LYS A 84 10.59 0.20 9.26
CA LYS A 84 9.85 -1.04 9.51
C LYS A 84 8.89 -0.84 10.66
N VAL A 85 7.65 -1.25 10.47
CA VAL A 85 6.58 -1.10 11.46
C VAL A 85 5.75 -2.38 11.57
N THR A 86 5.08 -2.57 12.70
CA THR A 86 3.92 -3.47 12.75
C THR A 86 2.70 -2.79 12.10
N TYR A 87 1.73 -3.57 11.63
CA TYR A 87 0.54 -3.04 10.97
C TYR A 87 -0.71 -3.86 11.31
N GLY A 88 -1.53 -3.36 12.23
CA GLY A 88 -2.74 -4.03 12.70
C GLY A 88 -2.49 -5.19 13.68
N GLY A 89 -1.24 -5.47 14.03
CA GLY A 89 -0.86 -6.50 15.00
C GLY A 89 0.60 -6.95 14.85
N PRO A 90 1.13 -7.71 15.82
CA PRO A 90 2.55 -8.09 15.86
C PRO A 90 2.98 -9.05 14.73
N ASN A 91 2.02 -9.78 14.15
CA ASN A 91 2.26 -10.76 13.09
C ASN A 91 2.22 -10.15 11.68
N SER A 92 2.10 -8.83 11.59
CA SER A 92 1.91 -8.10 10.34
C SER A 92 2.94 -6.99 10.29
N LEU A 93 3.92 -7.14 9.40
CA LEU A 93 5.11 -6.29 9.30
C LEU A 93 5.11 -5.58 7.96
N LEU A 94 5.15 -4.25 8.01
CA LEU A 94 5.32 -3.39 6.85
C LEU A 94 6.74 -2.84 6.85
N GLU A 95 7.43 -2.96 5.73
CA GLU A 95 8.75 -2.39 5.52
C GLU A 95 8.75 -1.57 4.23
N ILE A 96 9.27 -0.35 4.29
CA ILE A 96 9.53 0.49 3.12
C ILE A 96 11.03 0.67 2.98
N ARG A 97 11.54 0.51 1.76
CA ARG A 97 12.94 0.69 1.38
C ARG A 97 13.01 1.69 0.22
N LEU A 98 13.91 2.67 0.31
CA LEU A 98 14.14 3.69 -0.70
C LEU A 98 15.54 3.51 -1.30
N GLN A 99 15.58 3.39 -2.63
CA GLN A 99 16.82 3.21 -3.38
C GLN A 99 16.95 4.31 -4.45
N PRO A 100 18.11 4.98 -4.56
CA PRO A 100 18.33 5.94 -5.63
C PRO A 100 18.19 5.26 -7.00
N GLY A 101 17.33 5.82 -7.86
CA GLY A 101 17.19 5.41 -9.24
C GLY A 101 18.03 6.26 -10.20
N PRO A 102 17.84 6.12 -11.52
CA PRO A 102 18.49 6.98 -12.50
C PRO A 102 18.10 8.45 -12.33
N SER A 103 19.07 9.37 -12.49
CA SER A 103 18.85 10.83 -12.37
C SER A 103 18.23 11.23 -11.01
N THR A 104 17.20 12.07 -10.99
CA THR A 104 16.48 12.52 -9.79
C THR A 104 15.24 11.64 -9.55
N SER A 105 15.46 10.33 -9.44
CA SER A 105 14.39 9.38 -9.16
C SER A 105 14.73 8.48 -7.97
N THR A 106 13.71 7.95 -7.33
CA THR A 106 13.82 7.00 -6.22
C THR A 106 12.91 5.82 -6.51
N GLU A 107 13.44 4.61 -6.38
CA GLU A 107 12.65 3.39 -6.33
C GLU A 107 12.23 3.14 -4.88
N LEU A 108 10.91 3.10 -4.67
CA LEU A 108 10.31 2.69 -3.41
C LEU A 108 9.92 1.22 -3.53
N GLU A 109 10.40 0.42 -2.60
CA GLU A 109 9.97 -0.96 -2.39
C GLU A 109 9.16 -1.02 -1.09
N LEU A 110 7.94 -1.55 -1.18
CA LEU A 110 7.06 -1.83 -0.06
C LEU A 110 6.95 -3.34 0.08
N GLU A 111 7.22 -3.84 1.28
CA GLU A 111 7.06 -5.23 1.65
C GLU A 111 6.08 -5.35 2.81
N HIS A 112 5.04 -6.16 2.64
CA HIS A 112 4.09 -6.48 3.70
C HIS A 112 4.11 -7.99 3.95
N ILE A 113 4.59 -8.38 5.13
CA ILE A 113 4.67 -9.78 5.56
C ILE A 113 3.64 -10.01 6.65
N VAL A 114 2.81 -11.03 6.47
CA VAL A 114 1.87 -11.49 7.49
C VAL A 114 2.17 -12.94 7.83
N THR A 115 2.43 -13.22 9.10
CA THR A 115 2.68 -14.57 9.64
C THR A 115 1.44 -15.14 10.31
N ASP A 116 1.49 -16.44 10.61
CA ASP A 116 0.43 -17.19 11.32
C ASP A 116 -0.94 -17.11 10.62
N ILE A 117 -0.95 -17.10 9.27
CA ILE A 117 -2.20 -17.18 8.49
C ILE A 117 -2.59 -18.66 8.34
N PRO A 118 -3.64 -19.14 9.05
CA PRO A 118 -3.98 -20.56 9.10
C PRO A 118 -4.66 -21.06 7.82
N ALA A 119 -5.27 -20.15 7.05
CA ALA A 119 -6.02 -20.50 5.84
C ALA A 119 -5.61 -19.61 4.65
N PRO A 120 -5.41 -20.18 3.44
CA PRO A 120 -5.35 -19.39 2.22
C PRO A 120 -6.54 -18.41 2.12
N GLY A 121 -6.31 -17.17 1.69
CA GLY A 121 -7.38 -16.16 1.48
C GLY A 121 -7.74 -15.28 2.68
N ALA A 122 -7.77 -15.81 3.92
CA ALA A 122 -8.31 -15.10 5.10
C ALA A 122 -7.50 -13.88 5.59
N GLY A 123 -6.27 -13.70 5.11
CA GLY A 123 -5.42 -12.52 5.35
C GLY A 123 -4.52 -12.21 4.16
N GLY A 124 -4.96 -12.61 2.96
CA GLY A 124 -4.12 -12.64 1.77
C GLY A 124 -3.86 -11.27 1.14
N ALA A 125 -2.99 -11.25 0.14
CA ALA A 125 -2.59 -10.05 -0.60
C ALA A 125 -3.77 -9.20 -1.12
N LEU A 126 -4.92 -9.81 -1.45
CA LEU A 126 -6.13 -9.09 -1.89
C LEU A 126 -6.77 -8.21 -0.82
N TYR A 127 -6.51 -8.44 0.47
CA TYR A 127 -7.09 -7.64 1.55
C TYR A 127 -6.34 -6.32 1.76
N VAL A 128 -5.03 -6.31 1.52
CA VAL A 128 -4.15 -5.16 1.81
C VAL A 128 -3.55 -4.51 0.56
N GLY A 129 -3.32 -5.31 -0.50
CA GLY A 129 -2.65 -4.88 -1.72
C GLY A 129 -3.33 -3.72 -2.43
N PRO A 130 -4.66 -3.75 -2.68
CA PRO A 130 -5.36 -2.62 -3.28
C PRO A 130 -5.30 -1.35 -2.44
N GLY A 131 -5.30 -1.47 -1.11
CA GLY A 131 -5.08 -0.35 -0.21
C GLY A 131 -3.69 0.29 -0.37
N TRP A 132 -2.66 -0.55 -0.53
CA TRP A 132 -1.30 -0.08 -0.82
C TRP A 132 -1.18 0.55 -2.20
N ASP A 133 -1.88 0.04 -3.23
CA ASP A 133 -1.95 0.70 -4.54
C ASP A 133 -2.50 2.13 -4.43
N GLY A 134 -3.56 2.31 -3.64
CA GLY A 134 -4.12 3.63 -3.33
C GLY A 134 -3.11 4.54 -2.63
N GLY A 135 -2.37 4.02 -1.64
CA GLY A 135 -1.30 4.76 -0.97
C GLY A 135 -0.17 5.18 -1.91
N LEU A 136 0.32 4.25 -2.75
CA LEU A 136 1.37 4.53 -3.72
C LEU A 136 0.92 5.55 -4.78
N LEU A 137 -0.36 5.53 -5.17
CA LEU A 137 -0.97 6.55 -6.02
C LEU A 137 -1.01 7.91 -5.31
N GLY A 138 -1.47 7.98 -4.07
CA GLY A 138 -1.51 9.22 -3.28
C GLY A 138 -0.13 9.88 -3.21
N LEU A 139 0.92 9.09 -2.93
CA LEU A 139 2.30 9.58 -2.91
C LEU A 139 2.76 10.09 -4.28
N ALA A 140 2.34 9.44 -5.37
CA ALA A 140 2.74 9.86 -6.71
C ALA A 140 2.12 11.19 -7.10
N LEU A 141 0.83 11.36 -6.81
CA LEU A 141 0.15 12.62 -7.00
C LEU A 141 0.82 13.71 -6.14
N TYR A 142 1.19 13.39 -4.90
CA TYR A 142 1.88 14.34 -4.02
C TYR A 142 3.19 14.83 -4.62
N VAL A 143 4.05 13.90 -5.08
CA VAL A 143 5.33 14.21 -5.74
C VAL A 143 5.12 15.02 -7.02
N ASP A 144 4.06 14.73 -7.79
CA ASP A 144 3.72 15.47 -9.01
C ASP A 144 3.05 16.83 -8.75
N GLY A 145 2.88 17.23 -7.48
CA GLY A 145 2.41 18.55 -7.09
C GLY A 145 0.90 18.62 -6.84
N LEU A 146 0.38 17.75 -5.96
CA LEU A 146 -1.01 17.84 -5.46
C LEU A 146 -1.38 19.27 -5.04
N SER A 147 -2.62 19.65 -5.35
CA SER A 147 -3.20 20.92 -4.90
C SER A 147 -3.14 21.02 -3.38
N PRO A 148 -2.88 22.21 -2.80
CA PRO A 148 -3.00 22.43 -1.36
C PRO A 148 -4.39 22.10 -0.78
N ASP A 149 -5.44 22.19 -1.60
CA ASP A 149 -6.83 21.89 -1.22
C ASP A 149 -7.17 20.40 -1.37
N HIS A 150 -6.20 19.54 -1.71
CA HIS A 150 -6.42 18.11 -1.77
C HIS A 150 -6.73 17.56 -0.37
N ASP A 151 -7.82 16.81 -0.26
CA ASP A 151 -8.19 16.06 0.92
C ASP A 151 -8.16 14.55 0.59
N PRO A 152 -7.27 13.76 1.23
CA PRO A 152 -7.15 12.34 0.95
C PRO A 152 -8.43 11.56 1.30
N ILE A 153 -9.23 12.02 2.28
CA ILE A 153 -10.49 11.37 2.65
C ILE A 153 -11.51 11.55 1.52
N THR A 154 -11.79 12.80 1.12
CA THR A 154 -12.72 13.08 0.02
C THR A 154 -12.26 12.45 -1.29
N PHE A 155 -10.94 12.39 -1.53
CA PHE A 155 -10.40 11.78 -2.74
C PHE A 155 -10.62 10.27 -2.80
N ALA A 156 -10.50 9.56 -1.67
CA ALA A 156 -10.72 8.11 -1.57
C ALA A 156 -12.13 7.70 -2.03
N ASP A 157 -13.14 8.55 -1.79
CA ASP A 157 -14.53 8.31 -2.20
C ASP A 157 -14.87 8.83 -3.62
N SER A 158 -13.89 9.40 -4.33
CA SER A 158 -14.12 9.97 -5.65
C SER A 158 -14.42 8.89 -6.71
N PRO A 159 -15.23 9.18 -7.75
CA PRO A 159 -15.47 8.23 -8.84
C PRO A 159 -14.20 7.72 -9.52
N ALA A 160 -13.16 8.57 -9.61
CA ALA A 160 -11.88 8.18 -10.17
C ALA A 160 -11.15 7.15 -9.30
N MET A 161 -11.19 7.31 -7.97
CA MET A 161 -10.59 6.35 -7.05
C MET A 161 -11.35 5.04 -6.99
N LEU A 162 -12.69 5.07 -7.04
CA LEU A 162 -13.49 3.84 -7.12
C LEU A 162 -13.16 3.04 -8.39
N GLN A 163 -13.00 3.71 -9.53
CA GLN A 163 -12.56 3.08 -10.77
C GLN A 163 -11.14 2.53 -10.68
N PHE A 164 -10.20 3.30 -10.11
CA PHE A 164 -8.83 2.86 -9.88
C PHE A 164 -8.78 1.59 -9.00
N ASN A 165 -9.51 1.61 -7.89
CA ASN A 165 -9.60 0.52 -6.94
C ASN A 165 -10.19 -0.75 -7.58
N GLU A 166 -11.26 -0.62 -8.38
CA GLU A 166 -11.83 -1.76 -9.10
C GLU A 166 -10.77 -2.43 -9.99
N GLN A 167 -10.03 -1.65 -10.77
CA GLN A 167 -8.98 -2.18 -11.64
C GLN A 167 -7.79 -2.74 -10.85
N SER A 168 -7.41 -2.11 -9.73
CA SER A 168 -6.38 -2.63 -8.82
C SER A 168 -6.78 -4.00 -8.27
N VAL A 169 -8.01 -4.19 -7.80
CA VAL A 169 -8.48 -5.50 -7.30
C VAL A 169 -8.41 -6.57 -8.39
N ARG A 170 -8.79 -6.24 -9.63
CA ARG A 170 -8.67 -7.16 -10.78
C ARG A 170 -7.22 -7.53 -11.08
N LEU A 171 -6.28 -6.59 -10.98
CA LEU A 171 -4.86 -6.89 -11.14
C LEU A 171 -4.32 -7.77 -10.00
N TRP A 172 -4.71 -7.50 -8.75
CA TRP A 172 -4.34 -8.34 -7.62
C TRP A 172 -4.90 -9.76 -7.73
N LEU A 173 -6.10 -9.92 -8.28
CA LEU A 173 -6.66 -11.24 -8.59
C LEU A 173 -5.72 -12.03 -9.52
N GLU A 174 -5.24 -11.42 -10.60
CA GLU A 174 -4.29 -12.07 -11.52
C GLU A 174 -2.94 -12.35 -10.88
N VAL A 175 -2.39 -11.42 -10.09
CA VAL A 175 -1.11 -11.60 -9.38
C VAL A 175 -1.20 -12.77 -8.40
N VAL A 176 -2.25 -12.83 -7.59
CA VAL A 176 -2.45 -13.92 -6.62
C VAL A 176 -2.70 -15.23 -7.35
N ARG A 177 -3.48 -15.23 -8.45
CA ARG A 177 -3.66 -16.43 -9.27
C ARG A 177 -2.33 -16.97 -9.79
N ALA A 178 -1.50 -16.11 -10.37
CA ALA A 178 -0.19 -16.47 -10.91
C ALA A 178 0.77 -16.97 -9.82
N SER A 179 0.64 -16.47 -8.59
CA SER A 179 1.46 -16.91 -7.45
C SER A 179 1.21 -18.36 -7.00
N GLY A 180 0.03 -18.91 -7.31
CA GLY A 180 -0.37 -20.25 -6.84
C GLY A 180 -0.48 -20.39 -5.32
N THR A 181 -0.62 -19.28 -4.59
CA THR A 181 -0.60 -19.27 -3.11
C THR A 181 -1.92 -19.70 -2.45
N THR A 182 -2.99 -19.82 -3.24
CA THR A 182 -4.35 -20.16 -2.79
C THR A 182 -5.11 -20.96 -3.85
N SER A 183 -6.24 -21.56 -3.48
CA SER A 183 -7.15 -22.23 -4.43
C SER A 183 -8.00 -21.21 -5.21
N GLU A 184 -8.50 -21.57 -6.41
CA GLU A 184 -9.36 -20.68 -7.20
C GLU A 184 -10.67 -20.30 -6.47
N PRO A 185 -11.38 -21.20 -5.76
CA PRO A 185 -12.54 -20.81 -4.96
C PRO A 185 -12.22 -19.76 -3.89
N ASP A 186 -11.17 -19.98 -3.09
CA ASP A 186 -10.75 -19.05 -2.04
C ASP A 186 -10.29 -17.71 -2.62
N LEU A 187 -9.65 -17.74 -3.79
CA LEU A 187 -9.23 -16.55 -4.53
C LEU A 187 -10.43 -15.69 -4.93
N LEU A 188 -11.46 -16.30 -5.52
CA LEU A 188 -12.65 -15.59 -5.96
C LEU A 188 -13.44 -15.02 -4.78
N GLU A 189 -13.55 -15.77 -3.67
CA GLU A 189 -14.16 -15.26 -2.44
C GLU A 189 -13.40 -14.04 -1.90
N ALA A 190 -12.07 -14.14 -1.79
CA ALA A 190 -11.23 -13.02 -1.34
C ALA A 190 -11.35 -11.79 -2.25
N ALA A 191 -11.46 -12.00 -3.57
CA ALA A 191 -11.61 -10.91 -4.52
C ALA A 191 -12.99 -10.25 -4.45
N GLN A 192 -14.07 -10.99 -4.13
CA GLN A 192 -15.39 -10.41 -3.87
C GLN A 192 -15.37 -9.53 -2.61
N VAL A 193 -14.75 -10.01 -1.53
CA VAL A 193 -14.59 -9.23 -0.30
C VAL A 193 -13.77 -7.96 -0.57
N SER A 194 -12.68 -8.09 -1.32
CA SER A 194 -11.82 -6.96 -1.71
C SER A 194 -12.57 -5.92 -2.56
N LEU A 195 -13.34 -6.35 -3.57
CA LEU A 195 -14.19 -5.44 -4.36
C LEU A 195 -15.23 -4.74 -3.48
N ALA A 196 -15.91 -5.46 -2.58
CA ALA A 196 -16.89 -4.87 -1.68
C ALA A 196 -16.28 -3.80 -0.76
N GLN A 197 -15.01 -3.97 -0.38
CA GLN A 197 -14.26 -3.03 0.45
C GLN A 197 -13.77 -1.80 -0.34
N PHE A 198 -13.16 -1.99 -1.50
CA PHE A 198 -12.44 -0.92 -2.21
C PHE A 198 -13.22 -0.28 -3.36
N ALA A 199 -14.19 -0.98 -3.94
CA ALA A 199 -15.00 -0.53 -5.07
C ALA A 199 -16.47 -1.00 -4.90
N PRO A 200 -17.17 -0.55 -3.84
CA PRO A 200 -18.52 -1.03 -3.54
C PRO A 200 -19.47 -0.84 -4.73
N GLY A 201 -20.17 -1.92 -5.10
CA GLY A 201 -21.07 -1.98 -6.25
C GLY A 201 -20.46 -2.58 -7.52
N ALA A 202 -19.14 -2.76 -7.57
CA ALA A 202 -18.50 -3.52 -8.64
C ALA A 202 -18.71 -5.03 -8.47
N THR A 203 -18.65 -5.76 -9.58
CA THR A 203 -18.77 -7.23 -9.63
C THR A 203 -17.53 -7.83 -10.29
N LEU A 204 -17.13 -9.04 -9.85
CA LEU A 204 -16.05 -9.79 -10.50
C LEU A 204 -16.35 -10.03 -11.98
#